data_AF-A0A2V8FZ23-F1
#
_entry.id   AF-A0A2V8FZ23-F1
#
_cell.length_a   1.000
_cell.length_b   1.000
_cell.length_c   1.000
_cell.angle_alpha   90.00
_cell.angle_beta   90.00
_cell.angle_gamma   90.00
#
_symmetry.space_group_name_H-M   'P 1'
#
loop_
_entity.id
_entity.type
_entity.pdbx_description
1 polymer ?
#
loop_
_entity_poly.entity_id
_entity_poly.type
_entity_poly.pdbx_seq_one_letter_code
_entity_poly.pdbx_strand_id
1 'polypeptide(L)'
;MADKNDAPQNTEITPQSKNFSQWYLDVVLRAELADYTEVKGCMAIRPYGYAIWELITQALDRRIKATGHVNAYFPLFIPSSLLMKEKEHVAGFAPQVAWVTKGGDEELAEPLVVRPTSEAIIGTLYAKWIKSWRDL
;
A
#
# COMPACT_ATOMS: atom_id res chain seq x y z
N MET A 1 28.18 31.48 5.03
CA MET A 1 27.04 30.78 5.66
C MET A 1 27.40 29.31 5.60
N ALA A 2 27.68 28.69 6.74
CA ALA A 2 28.31 27.38 6.81
C ALA A 2 27.32 26.26 6.44
N ASP A 3 27.79 25.36 5.56
CA ASP A 3 27.17 24.08 5.25
C ASP A 3 26.83 23.31 6.54
N LYS A 4 25.54 23.08 6.75
CA LYS A 4 25.03 22.09 7.69
C LYS A 4 24.35 21.01 6.86
N ASN A 5 25.10 20.00 6.44
CA ASN A 5 24.63 18.61 6.33
C ASN A 5 25.67 17.59 5.81
N ASP A 6 26.97 17.90 5.83
CA ASP A 6 27.99 16.85 5.71
C ASP A 6 28.25 16.21 7.08
N ALA A 7 27.25 15.50 7.62
CA ALA A 7 27.55 14.46 8.58
C ALA A 7 28.30 13.35 7.82
N PRO A 8 29.44 12.83 8.33
CA PRO A 8 30.12 11.73 7.67
C PRO A 8 29.14 10.58 7.55
N GLN A 9 28.74 10.23 6.32
CA GLN A 9 28.01 8.99 6.09
C GLN A 9 28.95 7.88 6.53
N ASN A 10 28.71 7.34 7.73
CA ASN A 10 29.34 6.11 8.14
C ASN A 10 29.10 5.11 7.00
N THR A 11 30.15 4.59 6.38
CA THR A 11 30.07 3.70 5.21
C THR A 11 29.91 2.23 5.62
N GLU A 12 29.95 1.94 6.92
CA GLU A 12 30.00 0.59 7.45
C GLU A 12 28.61 -0.04 7.64
N ILE A 13 28.33 -1.16 6.96
CA ILE A 13 27.09 -1.93 7.14
C ILE A 13 27.17 -2.70 8.45
N THR A 14 26.19 -2.50 9.33
CA THR A 14 26.12 -3.22 10.61
C THR A 14 26.06 -4.73 10.36
N PRO A 15 26.91 -5.57 11.00
CA PRO A 15 26.80 -7.02 10.85
C PRO A 15 25.44 -7.55 11.32
N GLN A 16 24.82 -8.43 10.53
CA GLN A 16 23.52 -9.04 10.84
C GLN A 16 23.48 -9.68 12.25
N SER A 17 24.56 -10.36 12.64
CA SER A 17 24.67 -11.05 13.93
C SER A 17 24.71 -10.11 15.14
N LYS A 18 25.01 -8.83 14.95
CA LYS A 18 25.06 -7.83 16.02
C LYS A 18 23.74 -7.09 16.18
N ASN A 19 23.17 -6.63 15.07
CA ASN A 19 21.90 -5.91 15.06
C ASN A 19 21.24 -6.04 13.69
N PHE A 20 20.34 -7.00 13.55
CA PHE A 20 19.65 -7.28 12.31
C PHE A 20 18.76 -6.11 11.84
N SER A 21 18.09 -5.42 12.78
CA SER A 21 17.23 -4.29 12.44
C SER A 21 18.05 -3.15 11.83
N GLN A 22 19.20 -2.81 12.41
CA GLN A 22 20.07 -1.77 11.84
C GLN A 22 20.70 -2.21 10.52
N TRP A 23 21.15 -3.47 10.43
CA TRP A 23 21.65 -4.04 9.17
C TRP A 23 20.64 -3.88 8.03
N TYR A 24 19.37 -4.18 8.28
CA TYR A 24 18.31 -4.07 7.28
C TYR A 24 18.16 -2.63 6.79
N LEU A 25 18.13 -1.66 7.71
CA LEU A 25 18.05 -0.23 7.36
C LEU A 25 19.30 0.22 6.59
N ASP A 26 20.49 -0.19 7.03
CA ASP A 26 21.76 0.12 6.38
C ASP A 26 21.78 -0.40 4.93
N VAL A 27 21.34 -1.65 4.71
CA VAL A 27 21.30 -2.25 3.37
C VAL A 27 20.28 -1.54 2.48
N VAL A 28 19.05 -1.30 2.97
CA VAL A 28 17.99 -0.65 2.19
C VAL A 28 18.42 0.74 1.73
N LEU A 29 19.01 1.53 2.63
CA LEU A 29 19.46 2.89 2.33
C LEU A 29 20.70 2.89 1.43
N ARG A 30 21.74 2.11 1.77
CA ARG A 30 23.01 2.12 1.02
C ARG A 30 22.91 1.48 -0.35
N ALA A 31 22.06 0.48 -0.51
CA ALA A 31 21.78 -0.08 -1.83
C ALA A 31 20.79 0.78 -2.62
N GLU A 32 20.34 1.92 -2.10
CA GLU A 32 19.43 2.82 -2.80
C GLU A 32 18.11 2.13 -3.20
N LEU A 33 17.56 1.30 -2.30
CA LEU A 33 16.30 0.59 -2.53
C LEU A 33 15.09 1.48 -2.20
N ALA A 34 15.14 2.20 -1.09
CA ALA A 34 14.11 3.13 -0.66
C ALA A 34 14.70 4.19 0.27
N ASP A 35 14.02 5.34 0.34
CA ASP A 35 14.32 6.45 1.25
C ASP A 35 13.15 6.76 2.18
N TYR A 36 13.46 7.36 3.32
CA TYR A 36 12.44 7.86 4.24
C TYR A 36 11.68 9.05 3.67
N THR A 37 10.40 9.16 4.05
CA THR A 37 9.59 10.36 3.80
C THR A 37 9.27 11.05 5.12
N GLU A 38 8.74 12.28 5.04
CA GLU A 38 8.23 12.99 6.23
C GLU A 38 6.96 12.36 6.81
N VAL A 39 6.30 11.48 6.05
CA VAL A 39 5.07 10.80 6.48
C VAL A 39 5.44 9.50 7.18
N LYS A 40 5.08 9.40 8.47
CA LYS A 40 5.33 8.22 9.29
C LYS A 40 4.74 6.97 8.64
N GLY A 41 5.57 5.94 8.48
CA GLY A 41 5.17 4.67 7.87
C GLY A 41 5.18 4.66 6.34
N CYS A 42 5.56 5.76 5.69
CA CYS A 42 5.71 5.85 4.24
C CYS A 42 7.19 5.98 3.85
N MET A 43 7.54 5.33 2.74
CA MET A 43 8.88 5.36 2.14
C MET A 43 8.76 5.68 0.64
N ALA A 44 9.75 6.38 0.10
CA ALA A 44 9.91 6.56 -1.33
C ALA A 44 10.74 5.39 -1.87
N ILE A 45 10.13 4.51 -2.66
CA ILE A 45 10.86 3.38 -3.27
C ILE A 45 11.66 3.93 -4.45
N ARG A 46 12.99 3.78 -4.40
CA ARG A 46 13.93 4.28 -5.41
C ARG A 46 13.95 3.32 -6.63
N PRO A 47 14.52 3.75 -7.78
CA PRO A 47 14.50 2.94 -9.00
C PRO A 47 15.00 1.50 -8.82
N TYR A 48 16.07 1.28 -8.05
CA TYR A 48 16.60 -0.06 -7.85
C TYR A 48 15.66 -0.95 -7.02
N GLY A 49 15.04 -0.41 -5.97
CA GLY A 49 14.01 -1.13 -5.21
C GLY A 49 12.73 -1.36 -6.01
N TYR A 50 12.32 -0.39 -6.83
CA TYR A 50 11.12 -0.52 -7.65
C TYR A 50 11.29 -1.55 -8.77
N ALA A 51 12.48 -1.66 -9.36
CA ALA A 51 12.80 -2.69 -10.34
C ALA A 51 12.61 -4.12 -9.78
N ILE A 52 12.96 -4.34 -8.50
CA ILE A 52 12.70 -5.62 -7.82
C ILE A 52 11.18 -5.86 -7.70
N TRP A 53 10.42 -4.84 -7.33
CA TRP A 53 8.97 -4.93 -7.25
C TRP A 53 8.32 -5.24 -8.60
N GLU A 54 8.80 -4.63 -9.69
CA GLU A 54 8.34 -4.90 -11.05
C GLU A 54 8.57 -6.37 -11.43
N LEU A 55 9.74 -6.93 -11.13
CA LEU A 55 10.05 -8.33 -11.40
C LEU A 55 9.14 -9.29 -10.62
N ILE A 56 8.90 -9.02 -9.33
CA ILE A 56 7.98 -9.79 -8.49
C ILE A 56 6.57 -9.74 -9.07
N THR A 57 6.10 -8.54 -9.38
CA THR A 57 4.74 -8.30 -9.91
C THR A 57 4.55 -9.03 -11.25
N GLN A 58 5.49 -8.90 -12.18
CA GLN A 58 5.43 -9.58 -13.48
C GLN A 58 5.43 -11.11 -13.33
N ALA A 59 6.27 -11.65 -12.43
CA ALA A 59 6.33 -13.08 -12.19
C ALA A 59 5.00 -13.61 -11.63
N LEU A 60 4.41 -12.91 -10.66
CA LEU A 60 3.14 -13.30 -10.05
C LEU A 60 1.97 -13.13 -11.01
N ASP A 61 1.90 -12.00 -11.72
CA ASP A 61 0.86 -11.69 -12.71
C ASP A 61 0.78 -12.77 -13.80
N ARG A 62 1.92 -13.22 -14.34
CA ARG A 62 1.96 -14.33 -15.31
C ARG A 62 1.36 -15.62 -14.74
N ARG A 63 1.67 -15.96 -13.49
CA ARG A 63 1.19 -17.20 -12.84
C ARG A 63 -0.31 -17.13 -12.54
N ILE A 64 -0.80 -15.97 -12.14
CA ILE A 64 -2.23 -15.72 -11.85
C ILE A 64 -3.04 -15.75 -13.16
N LYS A 65 -2.54 -15.13 -14.22
CA LYS A 65 -3.19 -15.17 -15.55
C LYS A 65 -3.20 -16.57 -16.16
N ALA A 66 -2.15 -17.36 -15.92
CA ALA A 66 -2.10 -18.76 -16.38
C ALA A 66 -3.22 -19.63 -15.79
N THR A 67 -3.85 -19.21 -14.69
CA THR A 67 -4.98 -19.91 -14.05
C THR A 67 -6.34 -19.26 -14.36
N GLY A 68 -6.42 -18.39 -15.37
CA GLY A 68 -7.67 -17.80 -15.87
C GLY A 68 -8.12 -16.51 -15.16
N HIS A 69 -7.33 -15.99 -14.22
CA HIS A 69 -7.65 -14.73 -13.55
C HIS A 69 -7.38 -13.55 -14.47
N VAL A 70 -8.14 -12.47 -14.27
CA VAL A 70 -8.01 -11.21 -15.01
C VAL A 70 -7.76 -10.05 -14.05
N ASN A 71 -6.92 -9.10 -14.49
CA ASN A 71 -6.67 -7.90 -13.70
C ASN A 71 -7.86 -6.95 -13.81
N ALA A 72 -8.20 -6.31 -12.70
CA ALA A 72 -9.17 -5.24 -12.63
C ALA A 72 -8.65 -4.16 -11.68
N TYR A 73 -9.21 -2.95 -11.78
CA TYR A 73 -8.88 -1.85 -10.88
C TYR A 73 -10.16 -1.26 -10.30
N PHE A 74 -10.20 -1.17 -8.98
CA PHE A 74 -11.29 -0.57 -8.23
C PHE A 74 -10.84 0.77 -7.64
N PRO A 75 -11.76 1.70 -7.33
CA PRO A 75 -11.45 2.97 -6.71
C PRO A 75 -10.61 2.84 -5.42
N LEU A 76 -9.77 3.85 -5.16
CA LEU A 76 -9.00 3.97 -3.91
C LEU A 76 -9.92 4.26 -2.71
N PHE A 77 -10.92 5.11 -2.92
CA PHE A 77 -11.83 5.57 -1.88
C PHE A 77 -13.07 4.68 -1.78
N ILE A 78 -13.43 4.33 -0.55
CA ILE A 78 -14.62 3.55 -0.21
C ILE A 78 -15.55 4.45 0.63
N PRO A 79 -16.85 4.57 0.29
CA PRO A 79 -17.80 5.29 1.13
C PRO A 79 -17.88 4.66 2.52
N SER A 80 -17.88 5.49 3.56
CA SER A 80 -17.96 5.01 4.95
C SER A 80 -19.16 4.10 5.20
N SER A 81 -20.31 4.43 4.60
CA SER A 81 -21.53 3.62 4.68
C SER A 81 -21.34 2.23 4.10
N LEU A 82 -20.49 2.08 3.07
CA LEU A 82 -20.23 0.79 2.44
C LEU A 82 -19.31 -0.06 3.31
N LEU A 83 -18.25 0.54 3.87
CA LEU A 83 -17.36 -0.15 4.80
C LEU A 83 -18.15 -0.66 6.01
N MET A 84 -19.03 0.16 6.57
CA MET A 84 -19.84 -0.18 7.76
C MET A 84 -20.88 -1.30 7.53
N LYS A 85 -21.13 -1.71 6.28
CA LYS A 85 -21.98 -2.89 6.02
C LYS A 85 -21.29 -4.20 6.39
N GLU A 86 -19.96 -4.24 6.37
CA GLU A 86 -19.18 -5.43 6.74
C GLU A 86 -18.60 -5.30 8.15
N LYS A 87 -19.46 -5.05 9.16
CA LYS A 87 -19.05 -4.74 10.54
C LYS A 87 -18.03 -5.72 11.15
N GLU A 88 -18.15 -7.00 10.81
CA GLU A 88 -17.22 -8.03 11.29
C GLU A 88 -15.81 -7.86 10.70
N HIS A 89 -15.70 -7.48 9.42
CA HIS A 89 -14.41 -7.15 8.81
C HIS A 89 -13.89 -5.79 9.32
N VAL A 90 -14.78 -4.81 9.50
CA VAL A 90 -14.43 -3.48 10.02
C VAL A 90 -13.83 -3.54 11.41
N ALA A 91 -14.28 -4.45 12.29
CA ALA A 91 -13.74 -4.58 13.63
C ALA A 91 -12.22 -4.88 13.63
N GLY A 92 -11.73 -5.62 12.63
CA GLY A 92 -10.30 -5.88 12.45
C GLY A 92 -9.51 -4.71 11.87
N PHE A 93 -10.14 -3.87 11.05
CA PHE A 93 -9.47 -2.76 10.34
C PHE A 93 -9.63 -1.40 11.01
N ALA A 94 -10.61 -1.22 11.91
CA ALA A 94 -11.00 0.06 12.49
C ALA A 94 -9.83 0.95 12.98
N PRO A 95 -8.79 0.45 13.69
CA PRO A 95 -7.69 1.30 14.13
C PRO A 95 -6.70 1.71 13.02
N GLN A 96 -6.79 1.11 11.83
CA GLN A 96 -5.84 1.31 10.72
C GLN A 96 -6.44 2.12 9.55
N VAL A 97 -7.70 2.54 9.65
CA VAL A 97 -8.39 3.23 8.56
C VAL A 97 -8.00 4.71 8.47
N ALA A 98 -7.55 5.13 7.29
CA ALA A 98 -7.36 6.55 6.97
C ALA A 98 -8.64 7.15 6.38
N TRP A 99 -9.14 8.20 7.03
CA TRP A 99 -10.38 8.90 6.66
C TRP A 99 -10.08 10.15 5.84
N VAL A 100 -10.87 10.35 4.80
CA VAL A 100 -10.91 11.57 4.00
C VAL A 100 -12.25 12.24 4.26
N THR A 101 -12.21 13.37 4.97
CA THR A 101 -13.41 14.12 5.39
C THR A 101 -13.57 15.44 4.65
N LYS A 102 -12.56 15.89 3.92
CA LYS A 102 -12.56 17.15 3.17
C LYS A 102 -12.12 16.95 1.73
N GLY A 103 -12.77 17.66 0.82
CA GLY A 103 -12.39 17.79 -0.58
C GLY A 103 -12.12 19.25 -0.90
N GLY A 104 -10.84 19.62 -1.08
CA GLY A 104 -10.47 21.04 -1.03
C GLY A 104 -10.77 21.63 0.35
N ASP A 105 -11.48 22.76 0.38
CA ASP A 105 -11.85 23.44 1.62
C ASP A 105 -13.25 23.04 2.14
N GLU A 106 -14.01 22.22 1.41
CA GLU A 106 -15.35 21.78 1.77
C GLU A 106 -15.34 20.45 2.53
N GLU A 107 -16.23 20.34 3.52
CA GLU A 107 -16.49 19.08 4.22
C GLU A 107 -17.34 18.16 3.35
N LEU A 108 -16.92 16.91 3.23
CA LEU A 108 -17.65 15.92 2.43
C LEU A 108 -18.94 15.52 3.14
N ALA A 109 -20.04 15.47 2.40
CA ALA A 109 -21.34 15.03 2.92
C ALA A 109 -21.30 13.60 3.50
N GLU A 110 -20.45 12.74 2.94
CA GLU A 110 -20.12 11.43 3.48
C GLU A 110 -18.59 11.29 3.54
N PRO A 111 -18.02 10.92 4.71
CA PRO A 111 -16.61 10.59 4.81
C PRO A 111 -16.24 9.41 3.90
N LEU A 112 -15.08 9.52 3.27
CA LEU A 112 -14.50 8.46 2.47
C LEU A 112 -13.36 7.80 3.24
N VAL A 113 -13.08 6.56 2.89
CA VAL A 113 -11.99 5.77 3.47
C VAL A 113 -11.00 5.41 2.38
N VAL A 114 -9.70 5.61 2.64
CA VAL A 114 -8.65 4.98 1.83
C VAL A 114 -8.72 3.48 2.08
N ARG A 115 -8.98 2.68 1.04
CA ARG A 115 -9.21 1.24 1.17
C ARG A 115 -8.08 0.56 2.00
N PRO A 116 -8.40 -0.09 3.14
CA PRO A 116 -7.46 -0.99 3.80
C PRO A 116 -7.39 -2.33 3.05
N THR A 117 -8.52 -2.73 2.47
CA THR A 117 -8.71 -3.87 1.59
C THR A 117 -9.96 -3.64 0.73
N SER A 118 -10.22 -4.48 -0.29
CA SER A 118 -11.18 -4.18 -1.36
C SER A 118 -12.45 -5.04 -1.39
N GLU A 119 -12.65 -5.95 -0.43
CA GLU A 119 -13.76 -6.92 -0.40
C GLU A 119 -15.12 -6.23 -0.49
N ALA A 120 -15.38 -5.22 0.34
CA ALA A 120 -16.68 -4.52 0.36
C ALA A 120 -17.03 -3.86 -0.99
N ILE A 121 -16.06 -3.24 -1.67
CA ILE A 121 -16.30 -2.59 -2.98
C ILE A 121 -16.41 -3.62 -4.11
N ILE A 122 -15.57 -4.65 -4.09
CA ILE A 122 -15.60 -5.74 -5.07
C ILE A 122 -16.93 -6.50 -4.95
N GLY A 123 -17.33 -6.92 -3.75
CA GLY A 123 -18.57 -7.63 -3.50
C GLY A 123 -19.81 -6.85 -3.94
N THR A 124 -19.82 -5.53 -3.69
CA THR A 124 -20.91 -4.65 -4.14
C THR A 124 -21.04 -4.60 -5.67
N LEU A 125 -19.91 -4.58 -6.39
CA LEU A 125 -19.93 -4.59 -7.86
C LEU A 125 -20.21 -6.00 -8.41
N TYR A 126 -19.70 -7.04 -7.77
CA TYR A 126 -19.97 -8.43 -8.14
C TYR A 126 -21.47 -8.76 -8.01
N ALA A 127 -22.16 -8.27 -6.98
CA ALA A 127 -23.62 -8.39 -6.86
C ALA A 127 -24.38 -7.72 -8.03
N LYS A 128 -23.77 -6.74 -8.69
CA LYS A 128 -24.31 -6.11 -9.90
C LYS A 128 -23.95 -6.88 -11.17
N TRP A 129 -22.75 -7.46 -11.25
CA TRP A 129 -22.26 -8.13 -12.45
C TRP A 129 -22.76 -9.57 -12.59
N ILE A 130 -22.81 -10.33 -11.50
CA ILE A 130 -23.23 -11.72 -11.48
C ILE A 130 -24.76 -11.77 -11.50
N LYS A 131 -25.33 -12.25 -12.60
CA LYS A 131 -26.79 -12.38 -12.79
C LYS A 131 -27.24 -13.83 -12.98
N SER A 132 -26.35 -14.70 -13.42
CA SER A 132 -26.61 -16.13 -13.58
C SER A 132 -25.39 -16.96 -13.22
N TRP A 133 -25.59 -18.27 -13.13
CA TRP A 133 -24.49 -19.23 -12.93
C TRP A 133 -23.46 -19.23 -14.06
N ARG A 134 -23.78 -18.67 -15.25
CA ARG A 134 -22.84 -18.57 -16.38
C ARG A 134 -21.81 -17.46 -16.21
N ASP A 135 -22.02 -16.55 -15.26
CA ASP A 135 -21.10 -15.45 -14.98
C ASP A 135 -19.99 -15.88 -13.99
N LEU A 136 -19.91 -17.17 -13.64
CA LEU A 136 -19.02 -17.79 -12.66
C LEU A 136 -18.23 -18.95 -13.26
#